data_AF-A0A850NWJ9-F1
#
_entry.id   AF-A0A850NWJ9-F1
#
_cell.length_a   1.000
_cell.length_b   1.000
_cell.length_c   1.000
_cell.angle_alpha   90.00
_cell.angle_beta   90.00
_cell.angle_gamma   90.00
#
_symmetry.space_group_name_H-M   'P 1'
#
loop_
_entity.id
_entity.type
_entity.pdbx_description
1 polymer ?
#
loop_
_entity_poly.entity_id
_entity_poly.type
_entity_poly.pdbx_seq_one_letter_code
_entity_poly.pdbx_strand_id
1 'polypeptide(L)'
;MTDLNAASSALRARLRDVGLAGIAVSAMHDGTLTATGLLPPSDQATWEGVRQWFDARYGSSPVIVEDFAAPGSMPPLKLAAVWTGPGPYVVDGSGDRLHVGGSAGDGWVIERIMPDRVAVRRGTQHVELKY
;
A
#
# COMPACT_ATOMS: atom_id res chain seq x y z
N MET A 1 0.75 5.42 -31.86
CA MET A 1 0.09 4.69 -30.75
C MET A 1 1.19 4.27 -29.80
N THR A 2 1.20 4.79 -28.57
CA THR A 2 2.24 4.44 -27.58
C THR A 2 2.11 2.98 -27.20
N ASP A 3 3.20 2.22 -27.23
CA ASP A 3 3.22 0.85 -26.74
C ASP A 3 3.17 0.83 -25.20
N LEU A 4 2.05 0.38 -24.66
CA LEU A 4 1.79 0.32 -23.22
C LEU A 4 2.76 -0.61 -22.46
N ASN A 5 3.21 -1.69 -23.10
CA ASN A 5 4.19 -2.60 -22.52
C ASN A 5 5.57 -1.95 -22.46
N ALA A 6 5.97 -1.23 -23.52
CA ALA A 6 7.21 -0.47 -23.52
C ALA A 6 7.19 0.66 -22.48
N ALA A 7 6.08 1.40 -22.37
CA ALA A 7 5.89 2.46 -21.41
C ALA A 7 5.92 1.95 -19.96
N SER A 8 5.21 0.86 -19.66
CA SER A 8 5.23 0.24 -18.32
C SER A 8 6.62 -0.28 -17.94
N SER A 9 7.36 -0.89 -18.88
CA SER A 9 8.73 -1.35 -18.65
C SER A 9 9.68 -0.19 -18.35
N ALA A 10 9.57 0.91 -19.10
CA ALA A 10 10.36 2.12 -18.88
C ALA A 10 10.06 2.77 -17.53
N LEU A 11 8.79 2.85 -17.13
CA LEU A 11 8.40 3.37 -15.81
C LEU A 11 8.97 2.51 -14.68
N ARG A 12 8.86 1.17 -14.78
CA ARG A 12 9.45 0.24 -13.80
C ARG A 12 10.97 0.39 -13.70
N ALA A 13 11.66 0.61 -14.82
CA ALA A 13 13.10 0.84 -14.82
C ALA A 13 13.45 2.16 -14.11
N ARG A 14 12.75 3.25 -14.46
CA ARG A 14 12.97 4.55 -13.84
C ARG A 14 12.74 4.51 -12.33
N LEU A 15 11.68 3.83 -11.87
CA LEU A 15 11.39 3.66 -10.45
C LEU A 15 12.53 2.95 -9.70
N ARG A 16 13.12 1.91 -10.29
CA ARG A 16 14.29 1.24 -9.69
C ARG A 16 15.50 2.18 -9.60
N ASP A 17 15.79 2.94 -10.65
CA ASP A 17 16.95 3.83 -10.71
C ASP A 17 16.90 4.94 -9.64
N VAL A 18 15.69 5.38 -9.26
CA VAL A 18 15.50 6.43 -8.25
C VAL A 18 15.15 5.89 -6.86
N GLY A 19 15.25 4.57 -6.65
CA GLY A 19 15.04 3.94 -5.34
C GLY A 19 13.58 3.66 -4.96
N LEU A 20 12.62 3.84 -5.87
CA LEU A 20 11.18 3.58 -5.66
C LEU A 20 10.75 2.18 -6.10
N ALA A 21 11.61 1.18 -5.93
CA ALA A 21 11.36 -0.20 -6.38
C ALA A 21 10.16 -0.89 -5.69
N GLY A 22 9.67 -0.34 -4.57
CA GLY A 22 8.46 -0.81 -3.88
C GLY A 22 7.14 -0.41 -4.54
N ILE A 23 7.17 0.48 -5.55
CA ILE A 23 5.99 0.84 -6.34
C ILE A 23 5.81 -0.15 -7.48
N ALA A 24 4.69 -0.86 -7.47
CA ALA A 24 4.28 -1.75 -8.54
C ALA A 24 3.60 -0.95 -9.67
N VAL A 25 3.78 -1.40 -10.91
CA VAL A 25 3.18 -0.79 -12.11
C VAL A 25 2.39 -1.85 -12.85
N SER A 26 1.12 -1.59 -13.14
CA SER A 26 0.24 -2.46 -13.91
C SER A 26 -0.29 -1.73 -15.15
N ALA A 27 -0.29 -2.41 -16.29
CA ALA A 27 -0.92 -1.93 -17.51
C ALA A 27 -2.38 -2.36 -17.54
N MET A 28 -3.29 -1.39 -17.70
CA MET A 28 -4.74 -1.62 -17.68
C MET A 28 -5.29 -1.76 -19.10
N HIS A 29 -6.41 -2.47 -19.22
CA HIS A 29 -7.08 -2.70 -20.51
C HIS A 29 -7.63 -1.42 -21.15
N ASP A 30 -7.86 -0.37 -20.35
CA ASP A 30 -8.31 0.95 -20.80
C ASP A 30 -7.17 1.84 -21.34
N GLY A 31 -5.94 1.33 -21.39
CA GLY A 31 -4.77 2.04 -21.88
C GLY A 31 -4.05 2.91 -20.84
N THR A 32 -4.41 2.80 -19.56
CA THR A 32 -3.71 3.49 -18.46
C THR A 32 -2.62 2.62 -17.82
N LEU A 33 -1.73 3.27 -17.08
CA LEU A 33 -0.81 2.61 -16.15
C LEU A 33 -1.23 2.92 -14.72
N THR A 34 -1.35 1.92 -13.86
CA THR A 34 -1.60 2.14 -12.44
C THR A 34 -0.33 1.92 -11.64
N ALA A 35 0.03 2.90 -10.81
CA ALA A 35 1.11 2.81 -9.85
C ALA A 35 0.53 2.54 -8.45
N THR A 36 0.87 1.40 -7.86
CA THR A 36 0.38 0.98 -6.55
C THR A 36 1.54 0.74 -5.60
N GLY A 37 1.31 0.96 -4.30
CA GLY A 37 2.31 0.68 -3.27
C GLY A 37 2.27 1.71 -2.15
N LEU A 38 3.34 1.76 -1.37
CA LEU A 38 3.52 2.75 -0.33
C LEU A 38 4.43 3.87 -0.87
N LEU A 39 3.95 5.11 -0.81
CA LEU A 39 4.74 6.30 -1.12
C LEU A 39 4.91 7.14 0.15
N PRO A 40 6.07 7.05 0.85
CA PRO A 40 6.39 7.90 1.99
C PRO A 40 6.42 9.40 1.62
N PRO A 41 6.16 10.32 2.57
CA PRO A 41 6.19 11.75 2.25
C PRO A 41 7.59 12.23 1.85
N SER A 42 8.64 11.55 2.34
CA SER A 42 10.04 11.80 1.94
C SER A 42 10.29 11.55 0.45
N ASP A 43 9.48 10.67 -0.16
CA ASP A 43 9.66 10.19 -1.53
C ASP A 43 8.74 10.91 -2.52
N GLN A 44 7.85 11.79 -2.02
CA GLN A 44 6.88 12.55 -2.81
C GLN A 44 7.56 13.37 -3.92
N ALA A 45 8.64 14.08 -3.59
CA ALA A 45 9.39 14.87 -4.56
C ALA A 45 10.06 14.00 -5.64
N THR A 46 10.58 12.83 -5.25
CA THR A 46 11.17 11.85 -6.17
C THR A 46 10.11 11.31 -7.13
N TRP A 47 8.92 10.96 -6.62
CA TRP A 47 7.78 10.52 -7.42
C TRP A 47 7.30 11.59 -8.41
N GLU A 48 7.21 12.85 -7.97
CA GLU A 48 6.89 13.98 -8.86
C GLU A 48 7.90 14.12 -10.01
N GLY A 49 9.19 13.93 -9.74
CA GLY A 49 10.22 13.88 -10.79
C GLY A 49 10.04 12.71 -11.77
N VAL A 50 9.58 11.54 -11.30
CA VAL A 50 9.27 10.39 -12.16
C VAL A 50 8.08 10.70 -13.07
N ARG A 51 7.01 11.31 -12.54
CA ARG A 51 5.85 11.74 -13.34
C ARG A 51 6.24 12.73 -14.44
N GLN A 52 6.94 13.79 -14.07
CA GLN A 52 7.37 14.81 -15.04
C GLN A 52 8.24 14.21 -16.15
N TRP A 53 9.16 13.31 -15.80
CA TRP A 53 9.96 12.57 -16.78
C TRP A 53 9.09 11.70 -17.71
N PHE A 54 8.08 11.03 -17.14
CA PHE A 54 7.18 10.16 -17.91
C PHE A 54 6.33 10.97 -18.88
N ASP A 55 5.71 12.05 -18.41
CA ASP A 55 4.89 12.96 -19.21
C ASP A 55 5.71 13.62 -20.32
N ALA A 56 6.96 14.01 -20.04
CA ALA A 56 7.87 14.55 -21.05
C ALA A 56 8.21 13.52 -22.15
N ARG A 57 8.21 12.22 -21.83
CA ARG A 57 8.58 11.14 -22.74
C ARG A 57 7.39 10.60 -23.55
N TYR A 58 6.22 10.48 -22.93
CA TYR A 58 5.05 9.83 -23.50
C TYR A 58 3.86 10.78 -23.75
N GLY A 59 3.97 12.03 -23.33
CA GLY A 59 2.90 13.02 -23.44
C GLY A 59 1.74 12.67 -22.51
N SER A 60 0.52 12.91 -22.98
CA SER A 60 -0.72 12.67 -22.23
C SER A 60 -1.26 11.23 -22.35
N SER A 61 -0.55 10.30 -22.99
CA SER A 61 -1.00 8.90 -23.12
C SER A 61 0.17 7.90 -23.28
N PRO A 62 0.24 6.86 -22.43
CA PRO A 62 -0.71 6.48 -21.38
C PRO A 62 -0.65 7.39 -20.15
N VAL A 63 -1.75 7.53 -19.40
CA VAL A 63 -1.79 8.28 -18.14
C VAL A 63 -1.39 7.36 -16.98
N ILE A 64 -0.67 7.90 -16.00
CA ILE A 64 -0.40 7.22 -14.73
C ILE A 64 -1.55 7.52 -13.76
N VAL A 65 -2.24 6.48 -13.32
CA VAL A 65 -3.21 6.51 -12.20
C VAL A 65 -2.48 6.13 -10.93
N GLU A 66 -2.54 6.99 -9.92
CA GLU A 66 -1.91 6.79 -8.62
C GLU A 66 -2.89 6.16 -7.64
N ASP A 67 -2.50 5.03 -7.06
CA ASP A 67 -3.25 4.36 -6.00
C ASP A 67 -2.25 3.96 -4.89
N PHE A 68 -1.72 5.01 -4.23
CA PHE A 68 -0.77 4.85 -3.14
C PHE A 68 -1.47 4.75 -1.79
N ALA A 69 -1.00 3.82 -0.98
CA ALA A 69 -1.37 3.79 0.43
C ALA A 69 -0.76 4.99 1.16
N ALA A 70 -1.56 5.68 1.97
CA ALA A 70 -1.10 6.81 2.75
C ALA A 70 -0.04 6.38 3.80
N PRO A 71 1.15 7.00 3.81
CA PRO A 71 2.18 6.70 4.79
C PRO A 71 1.77 7.14 6.19
N GLY A 72 1.95 6.25 7.17
CA GLY A 72 1.53 6.52 8.54
C GLY A 72 0.01 6.49 8.77
N SER A 73 -0.79 6.03 7.82
CA SER A 73 -2.22 5.81 8.10
C SER A 73 -2.35 4.72 9.15
N MET A 74 -2.98 5.04 10.28
CA MET A 74 -3.35 4.04 11.26
C MET A 74 -4.26 2.99 10.60
N PRO A 75 -4.20 1.72 11.04
CA PRO A 75 -5.19 0.73 10.63
C PRO A 75 -6.60 1.28 10.93
N PRO A 76 -7.59 1.07 10.05
CA PRO A 76 -8.98 1.42 10.33
C PRO A 76 -9.63 0.42 11.33
N LEU A 77 -8.83 -0.06 12.30
CA LEU A 77 -9.20 -1.07 13.27
C LEU A 77 -9.45 -0.41 14.63
N LYS A 78 -10.70 -0.39 15.05
CA LYS A 78 -11.08 -0.08 16.43
C LYS A 78 -11.19 -1.37 17.22
N LEU A 79 -10.42 -1.51 18.30
CA LEU A 79 -10.49 -2.66 19.19
C LEU A 79 -11.69 -2.51 20.13
N ALA A 80 -12.70 -3.37 19.97
CA ALA A 80 -13.85 -3.44 20.88
C ALA A 80 -13.58 -4.43 22.03
N ALA A 81 -12.90 -5.54 21.73
CA ALA A 81 -12.44 -6.51 22.73
C ALA A 81 -11.23 -7.29 22.21
N VAL A 82 -10.44 -7.84 23.12
CA VAL A 82 -9.30 -8.72 22.78
C VAL A 82 -9.32 -9.97 23.64
N TRP A 83 -9.20 -11.12 22.99
CA TRP A 83 -9.08 -12.43 23.63
C TRP A 83 -7.68 -13.00 23.39
N THR A 84 -6.95 -13.26 24.48
CA THR A 84 -5.54 -13.71 24.43
C THR A 84 -5.34 -15.16 24.90
N GLY A 85 -6.43 -15.90 25.10
CA GLY A 85 -6.38 -17.34 25.41
C GLY A 85 -6.06 -18.21 24.18
N PRO A 86 -6.28 -19.53 24.26
CA PRO A 86 -6.14 -20.42 23.11
C PRO A 86 -6.97 -19.93 21.91
N GLY A 87 -6.34 -19.83 20.74
CA GLY A 87 -6.95 -19.26 19.54
C GLY A 87 -7.23 -17.76 19.69
N PRO A 88 -6.19 -16.92 19.85
CA PRO A 88 -6.39 -15.50 20.12
C PRO A 88 -7.11 -14.79 18.95
N TYR A 89 -7.93 -13.81 19.30
CA TYR A 89 -8.67 -12.97 18.35
C TYR A 89 -8.96 -11.59 18.92
N VAL A 90 -9.22 -10.64 18.03
CA VAL A 90 -9.77 -9.32 18.34
C VAL A 90 -11.20 -9.24 17.85
N VAL A 91 -12.03 -8.45 18.53
CA VAL A 91 -13.34 -8.03 18.06
C VAL A 91 -13.21 -6.59 17.57
N ASP A 92 -13.56 -6.34 16.31
CA ASP A 92 -13.50 -5.00 15.75
C ASP A 92 -14.71 -4.13 16.15
N GLY A 93 -14.76 -2.88 15.67
CA GLY A 93 -15.85 -1.96 15.94
C GLY A 93 -17.21 -2.39 15.36
N SER A 94 -17.24 -3.32 14.42
CA SER A 94 -18.43 -3.90 13.79
C SER A 94 -18.91 -5.16 14.51
N GLY A 95 -18.08 -5.74 15.38
CA GLY A 95 -18.35 -6.99 16.09
C GLY A 95 -17.71 -8.22 15.46
N ASP A 96 -16.94 -8.06 14.39
CA ASP A 96 -16.29 -9.16 13.68
C ASP A 96 -15.06 -9.67 14.43
N ARG A 97 -14.86 -10.99 14.39
CA ARG A 97 -13.71 -11.65 15.02
C ARG A 97 -12.56 -11.79 14.02
N LEU A 98 -11.42 -11.18 14.32
CA LEU A 98 -10.23 -11.25 13.51
C LEU A 98 -9.14 -12.02 14.25
N HIS A 99 -8.65 -13.10 13.63
CA HIS A 99 -7.51 -13.87 14.09
C HIS A 99 -6.21 -13.35 13.46
N VAL A 100 -5.06 -13.84 13.92
CA VAL A 100 -3.77 -13.63 13.23
C VAL A 100 -3.91 -14.04 11.76
N GLY A 101 -3.47 -13.18 10.85
CA GLY A 101 -3.67 -13.31 9.40
C GLY A 101 -4.99 -12.72 8.87
N GLY A 102 -5.91 -12.32 9.75
CA GLY A 102 -7.17 -11.67 9.38
C GLY A 102 -6.98 -10.24 8.88
N SER A 103 -7.84 -9.82 7.95
CA SER A 103 -7.85 -8.46 7.40
C SER A 103 -8.40 -7.47 8.42
N ALA A 104 -7.70 -6.35 8.59
CA ALA A 104 -8.08 -5.22 9.43
C ALA A 104 -8.46 -3.97 8.60
N GLY A 105 -8.79 -4.17 7.32
CA GLY A 105 -9.14 -3.09 6.37
C GLY A 105 -7.92 -2.43 5.74
N ASP A 106 -8.09 -1.83 4.55
CA ASP A 106 -7.06 -1.08 3.82
C ASP A 106 -5.71 -1.80 3.66
N GLY A 107 -5.75 -3.12 3.50
CA GLY A 107 -4.57 -3.98 3.37
C GLY A 107 -3.81 -4.26 4.67
N TRP A 108 -4.31 -3.78 5.82
CA TRP A 108 -3.79 -4.15 7.13
C TRP A 108 -4.18 -5.58 7.50
N VAL A 109 -3.27 -6.27 8.17
CA VAL A 109 -3.44 -7.65 8.60
C VAL A 109 -3.04 -7.77 10.07
N ILE A 110 -3.78 -8.56 10.84
CA ILE A 110 -3.40 -8.92 12.21
C ILE A 110 -2.11 -9.74 12.16
N GLU A 111 -1.02 -9.19 12.70
CA GLU A 111 0.28 -9.86 12.74
C GLU A 111 0.45 -10.66 14.04
N ARG A 112 0.06 -10.07 15.18
CA ARG A 112 0.18 -10.71 16.48
C ARG A 112 -0.82 -10.14 17.46
N ILE A 113 -1.34 -10.98 18.35
CA ILE A 113 -2.22 -10.59 19.45
C ILE A 113 -1.48 -10.94 20.75
N MET A 114 -1.24 -9.94 21.60
CA MET A 114 -0.50 -10.06 22.85
C MET A 114 -1.36 -9.55 24.01
N PRO A 115 -1.02 -9.86 25.28
CA PRO A 115 -1.83 -9.48 26.44
C PRO A 115 -2.15 -7.99 26.59
N ASP A 116 -1.29 -7.10 26.07
CA ASP A 116 -1.38 -5.66 26.25
C ASP A 116 -1.41 -4.85 24.93
N ARG A 117 -1.34 -5.54 23.79
CA ARG A 117 -1.34 -4.89 22.48
C ARG A 117 -1.68 -5.84 21.34
N VAL A 118 -2.10 -5.27 20.22
CA VAL A 118 -2.29 -5.96 18.95
C VAL A 118 -1.33 -5.36 17.93
N ALA A 119 -0.48 -6.19 17.34
CA ALA A 119 0.38 -5.79 16.24
C ALA A 119 -0.36 -6.02 14.92
N VAL A 120 -0.36 -5.01 14.05
CA VAL A 120 -0.86 -5.09 12.69
C VAL A 120 0.21 -4.65 11.70
N ARG A 121 0.11 -5.19 10.49
CA ARG A 121 1.08 -4.96 9.42
C ARG A 121 0.38 -4.61 8.11
N ARG A 122 0.98 -3.69 7.34
CA ARG A 122 0.67 -3.46 5.93
C ARG A 122 1.95 -3.24 5.15
N GLY A 123 2.32 -4.18 4.29
CA GLY A 123 3.62 -4.16 3.61
C GLY A 123 4.76 -4.19 4.63
N THR A 124 5.57 -3.12 4.65
CA THR A 124 6.68 -2.87 5.59
C THR A 124 6.29 -2.02 6.80
N GLN A 125 5.04 -1.53 6.86
CA GLN A 125 4.54 -0.76 8.00
C GLN A 125 4.06 -1.70 9.10
N HIS A 126 4.46 -1.42 10.34
CA HIS A 126 4.03 -2.11 11.54
C HIS A 126 3.48 -1.11 12.54
N VAL A 127 2.34 -1.42 13.14
CA VAL A 127 1.68 -0.59 14.16
C VAL A 127 1.26 -1.47 15.32
N GLU A 128 1.52 -1.00 16.55
CA GLU A 128 1.01 -1.62 17.77
C GLU A 128 -0.17 -0.81 18.31
N LEU A 129 -1.33 -1.44 18.43
CA LEU A 129 -2.53 -0.87 19.04
C LEU A 129 -2.61 -1.35 20.49
N LYS A 130 -2.51 -0.41 21.44
CA LYS A 130 -2.76 -0.68 22.86
C LYS A 130 -4.25 -0.61 23.16
N TYR A 131 -4.71 -1.42 24.11
CA TYR A 131 -6.11 -1.50 24.54
C TYR A 131 -6.21 -1.70 26.05
#